data_AF-A0A523MYX0-F1
#
_entry.id   AF-A0A523MYX0-F1
#
_cell.length_a   1.000
_cell.length_b   1.000
_cell.length_c   1.000
_cell.angle_alpha   90.00
_cell.angle_beta   90.00
_cell.angle_gamma   90.00
#
_symmetry.space_group_name_H-M   'P 1'
#
loop_
_entity.id
_entity.type
_entity.pdbx_description
1 polymer ?
#
loop_
_entity_poly.entity_id
_entity_poly.type
_entity_poly.pdbx_seq_one_letter_code
_entity_poly.pdbx_strand_id
1 'polypeptide(L)' 'CPVDLCMYEVKNPHAPVFNLVVVDPLLCIGCNKCVTKGPMDTLLEGCPWDAIDMIPLEEYEEKYGVMPY' A
#
# COMPACT_ATOMS: atom_id res chain seq x y z
N CYS A 1 6.77 -6.71 -6.24
CA CYS A 1 6.78 -7.58 -5.04
C CYS A 1 7.33 -8.95 -5.42
N PRO A 2 8.06 -9.70 -4.57
CA PRO A 2 8.43 -11.09 -4.85
C PRO A 2 7.25 -12.08 -4.75
N VAL A 3 6.13 -11.65 -4.16
CA VAL A 3 4.88 -12.40 -4.09
C VAL A 3 3.97 -11.93 -5.23
N ASP A 4 3.50 -12.87 -6.04
CA ASP A 4 2.55 -12.59 -7.12
C ASP A 4 1.24 -12.05 -6.54
N LEU A 5 0.63 -11.09 -7.25
CA LEU A 5 -0.62 -10.42 -6.88
C LEU A 5 -0.62 -9.65 -5.54
N CYS A 6 0.50 -9.60 -4.81
CA CYS A 6 0.62 -8.76 -3.62
C CYS A 6 0.46 -7.26 -3.94
N MET A 7 0.69 -6.83 -5.19
CA MET A 7 0.39 -5.47 -5.64
C MET A 7 -0.39 -5.52 -6.95
N TYR A 8 -1.44 -4.71 -7.06
CA TYR A 8 -2.22 -4.58 -8.30
C TYR A 8 -2.73 -3.15 -8.51
N GLU A 9 -2.97 -2.79 -9.76
CA GLU A 9 -3.48 -1.47 -10.14
C GLU A 9 -5.00 -1.45 -10.18
N VAL A 10 -5.60 -0.42 -9.60
CA VAL A 10 -7.03 -0.11 -9.68
C VAL A 10 -7.23 1.32 -10.20
N LYS A 11 -8.39 1.56 -10.82
CA LYS A 11 -8.71 2.89 -11.34
C LYS A 11 -8.93 3.88 -10.20
N ASN A 12 -8.31 5.05 -10.27
CA ASN A 12 -8.53 6.09 -9.28
C ASN A 12 -9.85 6.85 -9.56
N PRO A 13 -10.85 6.78 -8.67
CA PRO A 13 -12.12 7.50 -8.87
C PRO A 13 -12.00 9.02 -8.70
N HIS A 14 -11.00 9.50 -7.97
CA HIS A 14 -10.77 10.92 -7.69
C HIS A 14 -9.84 11.59 -8.70
N ALA A 15 -8.98 10.83 -9.36
CA ALA A 15 -8.06 11.33 -10.39
C ALA A 15 -7.93 10.33 -11.56
N PRO A 16 -8.87 10.31 -12.52
CA PRO A 16 -8.98 9.27 -13.55
C PRO A 16 -7.78 9.12 -14.49
N VAL A 17 -6.86 10.10 -14.50
CA VAL A 17 -5.60 10.09 -15.27
C VAL A 17 -4.56 9.17 -14.62
N PHE A 18 -4.70 8.90 -13.31
CA PHE A 18 -3.77 8.09 -12.54
C PHE A 18 -4.46 6.80 -12.06
N ASN A 19 -3.67 5.73 -11.89
CA ASN A 19 -4.11 4.51 -11.21
C ASN A 19 -3.68 4.56 -9.74
N LEU A 20 -4.42 3.85 -8.88
CA LEU A 20 -3.99 3.54 -7.51
C LEU A 20 -3.34 2.17 -7.51
N VAL A 21 -2.26 2.01 -6.76
CA VAL A 21 -1.65 0.70 -6.50
C VAL A 21 -2.15 0.23 -5.13
N VAL A 22 -2.88 -0.87 -5.11
CA VAL A 22 -3.36 -1.50 -3.87
C VAL A 22 -2.42 -2.64 -3.51
N VAL A 23 -2.08 -2.73 -2.23
CA VAL A 23 -1.35 -3.86 -1.67
C VAL A 23 -2.36 -4.84 -1.09
N ASP A 24 -2.32 -6.10 -1.52
CA ASP A 24 -3.15 -7.14 -0.94
C ASP A 24 -2.63 -7.49 0.46
N PRO A 25 -3.40 -7.24 1.53
CA PRO A 25 -2.95 -7.47 2.88
C PRO A 25 -2.83 -8.96 3.25
N LEU A 26 -3.54 -9.86 2.57
CA LEU A 26 -3.46 -11.30 2.81
C LEU A 26 -2.22 -11.92 2.16
N LEU A 27 -1.74 -11.30 1.07
CA LEU A 27 -0.52 -11.74 0.38
C LEU A 27 0.73 -10.95 0.80
N CYS A 28 0.57 -9.88 1.60
CA CYS A 28 1.67 -9.05 2.05
C CYS A 28 2.53 -9.76 3.09
N ILE A 29 3.81 -9.96 2.77
CA ILE A 29 4.80 -10.59 3.66
C ILE A 29 5.72 -9.57 4.36
N GLY A 30 5.40 -8.27 4.30
CA GLY A 30 6.25 -7.23 4.90
C GLY A 30 7.62 -7.06 4.24
N CYS A 31 7.74 -7.35 2.93
CA CYS A 31 9.04 -7.31 2.24
C CYS A 31 9.61 -5.89 2.02
N ASN A 32 8.84 -4.83 2.30
CA ASN A 32 9.16 -3.41 2.16
C ASN A 32 9.60 -2.92 0.77
N LYS A 33 9.72 -3.80 -0.24
CA LYS A 33 10.13 -3.41 -1.59
C LYS A 33 9.18 -2.43 -2.28
N CYS A 34 7.92 -2.36 -1.86
CA CYS A 34 6.95 -1.38 -2.38
C CYS A 34 7.19 0.04 -1.85
N VAL A 35 7.90 0.18 -0.72
CA VAL A 35 8.19 1.46 -0.05
C VAL A 35 9.68 1.85 -0.10
N THR A 36 10.58 0.94 -0.48
CA THR A 36 12.00 1.24 -0.67
C THR A 36 12.24 1.92 -2.03
N LYS A 37 12.25 3.26 -2.05
CA LYS A 37 12.58 4.04 -3.26
C LYS A 37 13.71 5.06 -3.09
N GLY A 38 14.19 5.31 -1.87
CA GLY A 38 15.22 6.32 -1.64
C GLY A 38 16.65 5.76 -1.64
N PRO A 39 17.67 6.63 -1.75
CA PRO A 39 19.07 6.24 -1.60
C PRO A 39 19.31 5.60 -0.23
N MET A 40 20.28 4.68 -0.13
CA MET A 40 20.62 3.96 1.11
C MET A 40 19.50 3.08 1.67
N ASP A 41 18.69 2.44 0.81
CA ASP A 41 17.56 1.59 1.22
C ASP A 41 16.54 2.31 2.11
N THR A 42 16.43 3.63 1.97
CA THR A 42 15.47 4.42 2.75
C THR A 42 14.04 4.06 2.38
N LEU A 43 13.24 3.87 3.43
CA LEU A 43 11.82 3.55 3.34
C LEU A 43 11.02 4.84 3.19
N LEU A 44 10.00 4.80 2.34
CA LEU A 44 8.92 5.78 2.40
C LEU A 44 8.17 5.55 3.72
N GLU A 45 8.50 6.34 4.75
CA GLU A 45 7.71 6.44 6.00
C GLU A 45 6.36 7.14 5.78
N GLY A 46 6.20 7.75 4.59
CA GLY A 46 4.99 8.35 4.08
C GLY A 46 5.19 8.73 2.61
N CYS A 47 4.10 8.99 1.90
CA CYS A 47 4.21 9.44 0.51
C CYS A 47 4.67 10.90 0.45
N PRO A 48 5.78 11.24 -0.24
CA PRO A 48 6.18 12.64 -0.45
C PRO A 48 5.20 13.44 -1.31
N TRP A 49 4.27 12.75 -1.99
CA TRP A 49 3.22 13.34 -2.82
C TRP A 49 1.81 13.12 -2.28
N ASP A 50 1.67 12.64 -1.03
CA ASP A 50 0.37 12.36 -0.41
C ASP A 50 -0.49 11.34 -1.19
N ALA A 51 0.17 10.37 -1.85
CA ALA A 51 -0.50 9.38 -2.69
C ALA A 51 -0.78 8.03 -1.99
N ILE A 52 -0.21 7.80 -0.80
CA ILE A 52 -0.50 6.63 0.05
C ILE A 52 -0.61 7.09 1.51
N ASP A 53 -1.69 6.68 2.17
CA ASP A 53 -1.89 6.85 3.61
C ASP A 53 -1.45 5.58 4.34
N MET A 54 -0.51 5.72 5.27
CA MET A 54 -0.11 4.64 6.17
C MET A 54 -0.82 4.84 7.51
N ILE A 55 -1.94 4.14 7.71
CA ILE A 55 -2.69 4.15 8.98
C ILE A 55 -2.46 2.88 9.80
N PRO A 56 -2.57 2.93 11.14
CA PRO A 56 -2.52 1.74 11.99
C PRO A 56 -3.56 0.69 11.59
N LEU A 57 -3.25 -0.59 11.85
CA LEU A 57 -4.17 -1.69 11.55
C LEU A 57 -5.49 -1.51 12.29
N GLU A 58 -5.46 -1.07 13.55
CA GLU A 58 -6.68 -0.86 14.34
C GLU A 58 -7.62 0.17 13.67
N GLU A 59 -7.06 1.25 13.12
CA GLU A 59 -7.82 2.29 12.43
C GLU A 59 -8.42 1.78 11.11
N TYR A 60 -7.68 0.97 10.37
CA TYR A 60 -8.17 0.36 9.14
C TYR A 60 -9.31 -0.63 9.43
N GLU A 61 -9.14 -1.50 10.42
CA GLU A 61 -10.14 -2.51 10.79
C GLU A 61 -11.41 -1.89 11.40
N GLU A 62 -11.30 -0.76 12.12
CA GLU A 62 -12.48 -0.01 12.59
C GLU A 62 -13.34 0.51 11.43
N LYS A 63 -12.70 0.99 10.36
CA LYS A 63 -13.38 1.60 9.22
C LYS A 63 -13.90 0.57 8.19
N TYR A 64 -13.12 -0.48 7.92
CA TYR A 64 -13.38 -1.41 6.82
C TYR A 64 -13.70 -2.83 7.28
N GLY A 65 -13.59 -3.11 8.57
CA GLY A 65 -13.82 -4.43 9.15
C GLY A 65 -12.55 -5.25 9.28
N VAL A 66 -12.66 -6.30 10.09
CA VAL A 66 -11.56 -7.23 10.40
C VAL A 66 -11.24 -8.08 9.18
N MET A 67 -9.95 -8.23 8.88
CA MET A 67 -9.53 -9.05 7.74
C MET A 67 -9.50 -10.54 8.10
N PRO A 68 -9.80 -11.44 7.15
CA PRO A 68 -9.74 -12.88 7.39
C PRO A 68 -8.28 -13.35 7.35
N TYR A 69 -7.62 -13.32 8.51
CA TYR A 69 -6.26 -13.86 8.70
C TYR A 69 -6.18 -15.38 8.50
#